data_AF-A0A3G8XW59-F1
#
_entry.id   AF-A0A3G8XW59-F1
#
_cell.length_a   1.000
_cell.length_b   1.000
_cell.length_c   1.000
_cell.angle_alpha   90.00
_cell.angle_beta   90.00
_cell.angle_gamma   90.00
#
_symmetry.space_group_name_H-M   'P 1'
#
loop_
_entity.id
_entity.type
_entity.pdbx_description
1 polymer ?
#
loop_
_entity_poly.entity_id
_entity_poly.type
_entity_poly.pdbx_seq_one_letter_code
_entity_poly.pdbx_strand_id
1 'polypeptide(L)'
;MNILKSIINSVKNFGKNTSTEKRRDRFTAKQIQLDDLAEELNLLLEGKTDFNFIGITANEYDSLFFVRNDRNFNVEFRALKKIQLPYLELLEQFASKHNINFETEKLDRIPYLSLKTNTSITETVDLAKRIQKEVFGNNDNTIYKVIP
;
A
#
# COMPACT_ATOMS: atom_id res chain seq x y z
N MET A 1 0.78 -15.73 -13.87
CA MET A 1 1.93 -14.81 -14.00
C MET A 1 2.12 -14.13 -12.66
N ASN A 2 3.22 -14.36 -11.95
CA ASN A 2 3.39 -13.93 -10.55
C ASN A 2 3.55 -12.41 -10.47
N ILE A 3 2.47 -11.72 -10.06
CA ILE A 3 2.38 -10.27 -9.88
C ILE A 3 3.53 -9.75 -8.97
N LEU A 4 3.98 -10.59 -8.04
CA LEU A 4 5.08 -10.34 -7.11
C LEU A 4 6.46 -10.22 -7.77
N LYS A 5 6.73 -10.91 -8.89
CA LYS A 5 7.96 -10.67 -9.68
C LYS A 5 7.95 -9.27 -10.30
N SER A 6 6.78 -8.70 -10.58
CA SER A 6 6.65 -7.37 -11.21
C SER A 6 7.08 -6.24 -10.28
N ILE A 7 6.67 -6.27 -9.00
CA ILE A 7 7.06 -5.26 -8.01
C ILE A 7 8.58 -5.29 -7.77
N ILE A 8 9.15 -6.48 -7.57
CA ILE A 8 10.58 -6.65 -7.32
C ILE A 8 11.42 -6.29 -8.56
N ASN A 9 10.97 -6.66 -9.77
CA ASN A 9 11.66 -6.28 -11.00
C ASN A 9 11.55 -4.79 -11.29
N SER A 10 10.44 -4.14 -10.94
CA SER A 10 10.30 -2.69 -11.06
C SER A 10 11.31 -1.98 -10.17
N VAL A 11 11.40 -2.37 -8.88
CA VAL A 11 12.37 -1.81 -7.93
C VAL A 11 13.83 -2.11 -8.35
N LYS A 12 14.13 -3.30 -8.89
CA LYS A 12 15.49 -3.64 -9.37
C LYS A 12 15.90 -2.89 -10.65
N ASN A 13 14.97 -2.58 -11.54
CA ASN A 13 15.27 -1.82 -12.78
C ASN A 13 15.42 -0.31 -12.54
N PHE A 14 14.93 0.21 -11.41
CA PHE A 14 15.11 1.61 -11.03
C PHE A 14 16.58 2.01 -10.77
N GLY A 15 17.48 1.04 -10.57
CA GLY A 15 18.90 1.29 -10.26
C GLY A 15 19.84 1.49 -11.45
N LYS A 16 19.38 1.45 -12.71
CA LYS A 16 20.30 1.42 -13.89
C LYS A 16 20.17 2.54 -14.92
N ASN A 17 19.21 3.46 -14.81
CA ASN A 17 19.07 4.55 -15.77
C ASN A 17 19.56 5.88 -15.19
N THR A 18 20.69 6.35 -15.71
CA THR A 18 21.43 7.58 -15.34
C THR A 18 20.71 8.89 -15.67
N SER A 19 19.38 8.89 -15.77
CA SER A 19 18.52 10.08 -15.93
C SER A 19 17.78 10.47 -14.64
N THR A 20 18.11 9.81 -13.52
CA THR A 20 17.40 9.87 -12.23
C THR A 20 17.56 11.18 -11.45
N GLU A 21 18.60 11.98 -11.68
CA GLU A 21 18.81 13.21 -10.88
C GLU A 21 17.75 14.29 -11.17
N LYS A 22 17.28 14.43 -12.42
CA LYS A 22 16.20 15.39 -12.77
C LYS A 22 14.78 14.91 -12.47
N ARG A 23 14.59 13.65 -12.04
CA ARG A 23 13.27 13.09 -11.70
C ARG A 23 13.00 13.00 -10.20
N ARG A 24 14.04 13.09 -9.36
CA ARG A 24 13.89 13.10 -7.89
C ARG A 24 13.20 14.37 -7.38
N ASP A 25 13.35 15.50 -8.09
CA ASP A 25 12.71 16.77 -7.74
C ASP A 25 11.21 16.88 -8.08
N ARG A 26 10.60 15.84 -8.68
CA ARG A 26 9.16 15.88 -9.03
C ARG A 26 8.26 15.10 -8.07
N PHE A 27 8.80 14.55 -6.99
CA PHE A 27 8.05 13.92 -5.92
C PHE A 27 8.02 14.83 -4.68
N THR A 28 7.38 16.00 -4.78
CA THR A 28 6.70 16.51 -3.58
C THR A 28 5.72 15.41 -3.21
N ALA A 29 5.99 14.67 -2.13
CA ALA A 29 5.13 13.58 -1.68
C ALA A 29 3.71 14.14 -1.52
N LYS A 30 2.81 13.82 -2.46
CA LYS A 30 1.43 14.30 -2.44
C LYS A 30 0.85 13.96 -1.08
N GLN A 31 0.31 14.95 -0.41
CA GLN A 31 -0.36 14.76 0.87
C GLN A 31 -1.85 14.69 0.62
N ILE A 32 -2.50 13.72 1.25
CA ILE A 32 -3.93 13.45 1.08
C ILE A 32 -4.58 13.16 2.43
N GLN A 33 -5.87 13.43 2.52
CA GLN A 33 -6.73 12.71 3.46
C GLN A 33 -7.23 11.42 2.82
N LEU A 34 -7.77 10.49 3.61
CA LEU A 34 -8.28 9.22 3.06
C LEU A 34 -9.45 9.41 2.08
N ASP A 35 -10.17 10.53 2.15
CA ASP A 35 -11.21 10.87 1.18
C ASP A 35 -10.66 11.10 -0.23
N ASP A 36 -9.41 11.56 -0.35
CA ASP A 36 -8.78 11.81 -1.65
C ASP A 36 -8.09 10.55 -2.22
N LEU A 37 -8.03 9.44 -1.46
CA LEU A 37 -7.40 8.19 -1.91
C LEU A 37 -8.05 7.64 -3.18
N ALA A 38 -9.36 7.88 -3.38
CA ALA A 38 -10.05 7.46 -4.59
C ALA A 38 -9.44 8.05 -5.88
N GLU A 39 -8.95 9.29 -5.83
CA GLU A 39 -8.29 9.93 -6.98
C GLU A 39 -7.00 9.18 -7.34
N GLU A 40 -6.18 8.86 -6.34
CA GLU A 40 -4.92 8.12 -6.54
C GLU A 40 -5.15 6.71 -7.08
N LEU A 41 -6.17 6.00 -6.58
CA LEU A 41 -6.54 4.68 -7.07
C LEU A 41 -7.03 4.73 -8.54
N ASN A 42 -7.76 5.79 -8.93
CA ASN A 42 -8.15 5.99 -10.32
C ASN A 42 -6.92 6.19 -11.23
N LEU A 43 -5.97 7.04 -10.83
CA LEU A 43 -4.72 7.24 -11.58
C LEU A 43 -3.96 5.92 -11.79
N LEU A 44 -3.95 5.05 -10.78
CA LEU A 44 -3.34 3.73 -10.86
C LEU A 44 -4.09 2.79 -11.84
N LEU A 45 -5.43 2.79 -11.86
CA LEU A 45 -6.20 2.00 -12.84
C LEU A 45 -6.01 2.49 -14.28
N GLU A 46 -5.87 3.80 -14.46
CA GLU A 46 -5.61 4.44 -15.75
C GLU A 46 -4.17 4.23 -16.24
N GLY A 47 -3.29 3.64 -15.41
CA GLY A 47 -1.89 3.43 -15.76
C GLY A 47 -1.07 4.73 -15.82
N LYS A 48 -1.49 5.75 -15.06
CA LYS A 48 -0.82 7.04 -14.95
C LYS A 48 0.25 7.08 -13.84
N THR A 49 0.48 5.96 -13.16
CA THR A 49 1.51 5.78 -12.14
C THR A 49 2.67 4.96 -12.70
N ASP A 50 3.88 5.15 -12.16
CA ASP A 50 5.08 4.38 -12.56
C ASP A 50 5.00 2.91 -12.14
N PHE A 51 4.15 2.58 -11.16
CA PHE A 51 3.99 1.26 -10.57
C PHE A 51 2.55 0.76 -10.69
N ASN A 52 2.37 -0.56 -10.58
CA ASN A 52 1.05 -1.21 -10.49
C ASN A 52 0.49 -1.21 -9.06
N PHE A 53 0.99 -0.33 -8.21
CA PHE A 53 0.52 -0.11 -6.86
C PHE A 53 0.83 1.33 -6.44
N ILE A 54 0.18 1.76 -5.37
CA ILE A 54 0.51 2.97 -4.61
C ILE A 54 0.44 2.63 -3.12
N GLY A 55 1.08 3.41 -2.27
CA GLY A 55 0.92 3.31 -0.82
C GLY A 55 0.57 4.63 -0.17
N ILE A 56 0.08 4.55 1.05
CA ILE A 56 -0.13 5.70 1.93
C ILE A 56 0.56 5.47 3.26
N THR A 57 1.06 6.52 3.88
CA THR A 57 1.63 6.45 5.23
C THR A 57 1.57 7.83 5.90
N ALA A 58 1.16 7.90 7.17
CA ALA A 58 1.19 9.13 7.95
C ALA A 58 2.33 9.12 8.98
N ASN A 59 2.79 7.94 9.37
CA ASN A 59 3.89 7.75 10.32
C ASN A 59 4.80 6.59 9.91
N GLU A 60 5.69 6.13 10.79
CA GLU A 60 6.69 5.13 10.41
C GLU A 60 6.22 3.67 10.44
N TYR A 61 4.97 3.41 10.85
CA TYR A 61 4.47 2.05 11.05
C TYR A 61 3.11 1.76 10.38
N ASP A 62 2.45 2.76 9.80
CA ASP A 62 1.07 2.68 9.29
C ASP A 62 0.96 2.52 7.76
N SER A 63 2.06 2.16 7.10
CA SER A 63 2.11 2.12 5.65
C SER A 63 1.21 1.01 5.08
N LEU A 64 0.21 1.39 4.27
CA LEU A 64 -0.63 0.46 3.52
C LEU A 64 -0.38 0.62 2.02
N PHE A 65 -0.28 -0.49 1.31
CA PHE A 65 -0.12 -0.51 -0.15
C PHE A 65 -1.36 -1.07 -0.82
N PHE A 66 -1.79 -0.43 -1.90
CA PHE A 66 -2.94 -0.80 -2.73
C PHE A 66 -2.42 -1.34 -4.06
N VAL A 67 -2.47 -2.65 -4.22
CA VAL A 67 -1.92 -3.34 -5.39
C VAL A 67 -3.03 -3.64 -6.38
N ARG A 68 -2.86 -3.16 -7.61
CA ARG A 68 -3.83 -3.38 -8.68
C ARG A 68 -3.94 -4.88 -9.00
N ASN A 69 -5.18 -5.36 -8.99
CA ASN A 69 -5.60 -6.68 -9.44
C ASN A 69 -6.69 -6.50 -10.51
N ASP A 70 -6.27 -6.44 -11.77
CA ASP A 70 -7.12 -6.08 -12.92
C ASP A 70 -7.78 -4.69 -12.79
N ARG A 71 -9.06 -4.66 -12.41
CA ARG A 71 -9.87 -3.45 -12.18
C ARG A 71 -10.11 -3.17 -10.69
N ASN A 72 -9.62 -4.06 -9.82
CA ASN A 72 -9.81 -4.05 -8.39
C ASN A 72 -8.47 -3.94 -7.66
N PHE A 73 -8.48 -4.02 -6.34
CA PHE A 73 -7.29 -3.89 -5.50
C PHE A 73 -7.21 -4.97 -4.43
N ASN A 74 -5.97 -5.35 -4.13
CA ASN A 74 -5.61 -5.99 -2.87
C ASN A 74 -4.91 -4.98 -1.97
N VAL A 75 -4.93 -5.21 -0.65
CA VAL A 75 -4.24 -4.38 0.34
C VAL A 75 -3.06 -5.15 0.92
N GLU A 76 -1.91 -4.50 1.02
CA GLU A 76 -0.68 -5.13 1.48
C GLU A 76 0.02 -4.32 2.58
N PHE A 77 0.68 -5.03 3.48
CA PHE A 77 1.49 -4.48 4.56
C PHE A 77 2.86 -5.15 4.62
N ARG A 78 3.90 -4.35 4.89
CA ARG A 78 5.29 -4.81 5.04
C ARG A 78 5.87 -4.30 6.34
N ALA A 79 6.34 -5.21 7.18
CA ALA A 79 7.08 -4.85 8.38
C ALA A 79 8.57 -4.69 8.06
N LEU A 80 8.91 -3.55 7.44
CA LEU A 80 10.29 -3.17 7.09
C LEU A 80 11.15 -2.87 8.33
N LYS A 81 10.52 -2.36 9.39
CA LYS A 81 11.15 -2.02 10.68
C LYS A 81 10.59 -2.90 11.79
N LYS A 82 11.37 -3.11 12.84
CA LYS A 82 10.93 -3.85 14.03
C LYS A 82 9.65 -3.28 14.67
N ILE A 83 9.47 -1.95 14.63
CA ILE A 83 8.28 -1.27 15.17
C ILE A 83 6.99 -1.67 14.44
N GLN A 84 7.08 -2.16 13.19
CA GLN A 84 5.94 -2.59 12.39
C GLN A 84 5.50 -4.02 12.67
N LEU A 85 6.33 -4.85 13.32
CA LEU A 85 6.04 -6.27 13.53
C LEU A 85 4.73 -6.52 14.32
N PRO A 86 4.43 -5.77 15.40
CA PRO A 86 3.17 -5.97 16.13
C PRO A 86 1.94 -5.70 15.26
N TYR A 87 2.03 -4.80 14.29
CA TYR A 87 0.90 -4.44 13.41
C TYR A 87 0.58 -5.51 12.39
N LEU A 88 1.52 -6.41 12.08
CA LEU A 88 1.24 -7.56 11.23
C LEU A 88 0.24 -8.50 11.94
N GLU A 89 0.47 -8.80 13.23
CA GLU A 89 -0.46 -9.59 14.03
C GLU A 89 -1.83 -8.89 14.18
N LEU A 90 -1.85 -7.57 14.42
CA LEU A 90 -3.10 -6.81 14.49
C LEU A 90 -3.87 -6.83 13.16
N LEU A 91 -3.18 -6.79 12.02
CA LEU A 91 -3.80 -6.90 10.69
C LEU A 91 -4.34 -8.32 10.43
N GLU A 92 -3.68 -9.38 10.89
CA GLU A 92 -4.20 -10.74 10.82
C GLU A 92 -5.49 -10.87 11.64
N GLN A 93 -5.49 -10.36 12.87
CA GLN A 93 -6.67 -10.34 13.74
C GLN A 93 -7.81 -9.54 13.12
N PHE A 94 -7.51 -8.37 12.55
CA PHE A 94 -8.48 -7.57 11.80
C PHE A 94 -9.05 -8.38 10.62
N ALA A 95 -8.20 -9.01 9.81
CA ALA A 95 -8.64 -9.80 8.67
C ALA A 95 -9.54 -10.97 9.09
N SER A 96 -9.17 -11.71 10.13
CA SER A 96 -10.00 -12.78 10.69
C SER A 96 -11.34 -12.28 11.22
N LYS A 97 -11.36 -11.16 11.96
CA LYS A 97 -12.59 -10.53 12.48
C LYS A 97 -13.56 -10.14 11.37
N HIS A 98 -13.04 -9.73 10.21
CA HIS A 98 -13.82 -9.27 9.07
C HIS A 98 -13.99 -10.32 7.95
N ASN A 99 -13.60 -11.58 8.19
CA ASN A 99 -13.64 -12.67 7.20
C ASN A 99 -12.91 -12.34 5.89
N ILE A 100 -11.79 -11.62 5.98
CA ILE A 100 -10.94 -11.28 4.85
C ILE A 100 -9.86 -12.35 4.73
N ASN A 101 -9.75 -12.97 3.55
CA ASN A 101 -8.65 -13.89 3.26
C ASN A 101 -7.32 -13.14 3.22
N PHE A 102 -6.28 -13.72 3.82
CA PHE A 102 -4.95 -13.14 3.80
C PHE A 102 -3.87 -14.21 3.62
N GLU A 103 -2.72 -13.77 3.12
CA GLU A 103 -1.51 -14.57 3.02
C GLU A 103 -0.37 -13.87 3.77
N THR A 104 0.43 -14.64 4.49
CA THR A 104 1.64 -14.16 5.15
C THR A 104 2.87 -14.85 4.59
N GLU A 105 3.90 -14.07 4.28
CA GLU A 105 5.17 -14.58 3.79
C GLU A 105 6.35 -13.81 4.42
N LYS A 106 7.54 -14.42 4.41
CA LYS A 106 8.80 -13.73 4.73
C LYS A 106 9.62 -13.58 3.44
N LEU A 107 9.35 -12.52 2.68
CA LEU A 107 10.11 -12.20 1.48
C LEU A 107 11.41 -11.51 1.86
N ASP A 108 12.56 -12.04 1.47
CA ASP A 108 13.88 -11.48 1.82
C ASP A 108 14.05 -11.19 3.33
N ARG A 109 13.45 -12.05 4.17
CA ARG A 109 13.39 -11.92 5.65
C ARG A 109 12.53 -10.76 6.17
N ILE A 110 11.80 -10.07 5.31
CA ILE A 110 10.84 -9.03 5.67
C ILE A 110 9.46 -9.68 5.80
N PRO A 111 8.83 -9.64 7.00
CA PRO A 111 7.46 -10.10 7.17
C PRO A 111 6.49 -9.26 6.36
N TYR A 112 5.61 -9.96 5.66
CA TYR A 112 4.69 -9.40 4.68
C TYR A 112 3.32 -10.03 4.84
N LEU A 113 2.28 -9.22 4.67
CA LEU A 113 0.90 -9.62 4.73
C LEU A 113 0.15 -9.05 3.52
N SER A 114 -0.59 -9.91 2.82
CA SER A 114 -1.43 -9.55 1.67
C SER A 114 -2.88 -9.91 1.97
N LEU A 115 -3.73 -8.90 2.12
CA LEU A 115 -5.18 -9.06 2.19
C LEU A 115 -5.73 -9.24 0.77
N LYS A 116 -6.28 -10.42 0.48
CA LYS A 116 -6.83 -10.79 -0.83
C LYS A 116 -8.25 -10.25 -1.00
N THR A 117 -8.38 -8.93 -0.95
CA THR A 117 -9.67 -8.23 -0.86
C THR A 117 -10.40 -8.16 -2.19
N ASN A 118 -9.67 -8.05 -3.30
CA ASN A 118 -10.22 -7.86 -4.65
C ASN A 118 -11.33 -6.79 -4.71
N THR A 119 -11.11 -5.66 -4.03
CA THR A 119 -12.11 -4.61 -3.80
C THR A 119 -12.13 -3.57 -4.91
N SER A 120 -13.30 -3.00 -5.17
CA SER A 120 -13.46 -1.78 -5.97
C SER A 120 -12.80 -0.58 -5.30
N ILE A 121 -12.74 0.58 -5.98
CA ILE A 121 -12.18 1.82 -5.38
C ILE A 121 -12.90 2.18 -4.08
N THR A 122 -14.23 2.24 -4.09
CA THR A 122 -15.03 2.63 -2.92
C THR A 122 -14.79 1.68 -1.74
N GLU A 123 -14.84 0.37 -2.00
CA GLU A 123 -14.60 -0.64 -0.95
C GLU A 123 -13.16 -0.58 -0.42
N THR A 124 -12.19 -0.26 -1.28
CA THR A 124 -10.78 -0.10 -0.90
C THR A 124 -10.58 1.12 0.00
N VAL A 125 -11.22 2.24 -0.32
CA VAL A 125 -11.19 3.45 0.53
C VAL A 125 -11.83 3.18 1.88
N ASP A 126 -12.99 2.54 1.92
CA ASP A 126 -13.67 2.18 3.17
C ASP A 126 -12.86 1.20 4.02
N LEU A 127 -12.21 0.23 3.36
CA LEU A 127 -11.31 -0.69 4.03
C LEU A 127 -10.07 0.02 4.59
N ALA A 128 -9.45 0.91 3.81
CA ALA A 128 -8.32 1.71 4.27
C ALA A 128 -8.67 2.54 5.50
N LYS A 129 -9.83 3.23 5.49
CA LYS A 129 -10.34 3.98 6.65
C LYS A 129 -10.51 3.10 7.89
N ARG A 130 -11.12 1.92 7.74
CA ARG A 130 -11.30 0.98 8.85
C ARG A 130 -9.98 0.49 9.41
N ILE A 131 -9.05 0.07 8.56
CA ILE A 131 -7.73 -0.40 9.01
C ILE A 131 -6.97 0.74 9.70
N GLN A 132 -6.92 1.92 9.07
CA GLN A 132 -6.22 3.08 9.63
C GLN A 132 -6.77 3.47 11.01
N LYS A 133 -8.09 3.38 11.20
CA LYS A 133 -8.73 3.65 12.49
C LYS A 133 -8.55 2.54 13.52
N GLU A 134 -8.89 1.30 13.17
CA GLU A 134 -8.97 0.18 14.12
C GLU A 134 -7.60 -0.42 14.45
N VAL A 135 -6.68 -0.43 13.50
CA VAL A 135 -5.35 -1.04 13.66
C VAL A 135 -4.28 -0.01 13.98
N PHE A 136 -4.29 1.13 13.28
CA PHE A 136 -3.22 2.13 13.40
C PHE A 136 -3.60 3.34 14.29
N GLY A 137 -4.85 3.43 14.76
CA GLY A 137 -5.31 4.51 15.64
C GLY A 137 -5.36 5.89 14.98
N ASN A 138 -5.30 5.94 13.65
CA ASN A 138 -5.45 7.18 12.87
C ASN A 138 -6.93 7.60 12.79
N ASN A 139 -7.19 8.83 12.33
CA ASN A 139 -8.54 9.37 12.20
C ASN A 139 -8.73 10.15 10.89
N ASP A 140 -9.93 10.68 10.67
CA ASP A 140 -10.31 11.34 9.41
C ASP A 140 -9.49 12.62 9.13
N ASN A 141 -8.88 13.22 10.15
CA ASN A 141 -7.99 14.38 10.02
C ASN A 141 -6.52 14.01 9.79
N THR A 142 -6.18 12.71 9.81
CA THR A 142 -4.81 12.27 9.56
C THR A 142 -4.42 12.58 8.11
N ILE A 143 -3.27 13.23 7.94
CA ILE A 143 -2.68 13.54 6.64
C ILE A 143 -1.67 12.45 6.28
N TYR A 144 -1.86 11.83 5.11
CA TYR A 144 -1.02 10.78 4.60
C TYR A 144 -0.15 11.29 3.47
N LYS A 145 1.07 10.75 3.35
CA LYS A 145 1.88 10.86 2.15
C LYS A 145 1.55 9.72 1.22
N VAL A 146 1.32 10.02 -0.06
CA VAL A 146 1.29 9.02 -1.12
C VAL A 146 2.72 8.60 -1.44
N ILE A 147 2.99 7.31 -1.41
CA ILE A 147 4.30 6.71 -1.65
C ILE A 147 4.24 5.70 -2.80
N PRO A 148 5.30 5.56 -3.60
CA PRO A 148 5.42 4.53 -4.62
C PRO A 148 5.77 3.16 -4.03
#